data_AF-A0A1Q6QX08-F1
#
_entry.id   AF-A0A1Q6QX08-F1
#
_cell.length_a   1.000
_cell.length_b   1.000
_cell.length_c   1.000
_cell.angle_alpha   90.00
_cell.angle_beta   90.00
_cell.angle_gamma   90.00
#
_symmetry.space_group_name_H-M   'P 1'
#
loop_
_entity.id
_entity.type
_entity.pdbx_description
1 polymer ?
#
loop_
_entity_poly.entity_id
_entity_poly.type
_entity_poly.pdbx_seq_one_letter_code
_entity_poly.pdbx_strand_id
1 'polypeptide(L)' 'MNKFILYLFVLPLVIYTIDSVNFNSIFKKNKVFQARIFYILVMFSLSYLVCNFLYDFLNIIK' A
#
# COMPACT_ATOMS: atom_id res chain seq x y z
N MET A 1 7.31 14.22 -13.32
CA MET A 1 7.04 14.56 -11.90
C MET A 1 7.93 13.68 -11.03
N ASN A 2 8.45 14.13 -9.88
CA ASN A 2 9.30 13.24 -9.08
C ASN A 2 8.41 12.21 -8.37
N LYS A 3 8.56 10.90 -8.69
CA LYS A 3 7.77 9.81 -8.07
C LYS A 3 7.85 9.84 -6.54
N PHE A 4 8.97 10.30 -6.00
CA PHE A 4 9.17 10.48 -4.56
C PHE A 4 8.06 11.32 -3.90
N ILE A 5 7.61 12.41 -4.56
CA ILE A 5 6.56 13.28 -4.01
C ILE A 5 5.23 12.51 -3.92
N LEU A 6 4.89 11.73 -4.95
CA LEU A 6 3.68 10.90 -4.93
C LEU A 6 3.74 9.86 -3.80
N TYR A 7 4.89 9.20 -3.60
CA TYR A 7 5.05 8.25 -2.51
C TYR A 7 4.84 8.87 -1.12
N LEU A 8 5.20 10.15 -0.94
CA LEU A 8 5.03 10.86 0.34
C LEU A 8 3.55 11.03 0.73
N PHE A 9 2.66 11.12 -0.25
CA PHE A 9 1.20 11.19 -0.04
C PHE A 9 0.53 9.82 -0.08
N VAL A 10 0.93 8.96 -1.02
CA VAL A 10 0.30 7.65 -1.24
C VAL A 10 0.57 6.70 -0.07
N LEU A 11 1.79 6.69 0.47
CA LEU A 11 2.18 5.72 1.49
C LEU A 11 1.39 5.89 2.81
N PRO A 12 1.22 7.10 3.39
CA PRO A 12 0.32 7.31 4.53
C PRO A 12 -1.14 6.95 4.24
N LEU A 13 -1.61 7.17 3.01
CA LEU A 13 -2.99 6.90 2.62
C LEU A 13 -3.25 5.40 2.49
N VAL A 14 -2.33 4.66 1.88
CA VAL A 14 -2.37 3.19 1.86
C VAL A 14 -2.31 2.64 3.27
N ILE A 15 -1.48 3.23 4.15
CA ILE A 15 -1.43 2.79 5.55
C ILE A 15 -2.78 2.94 6.25
N TYR A 16 -3.34 4.14 6.15
CA TYR A 16 -4.63 4.46 6.75
C TYR A 16 -5.77 3.57 6.22
N THR A 17 -5.78 3.29 4.92
CA THR A 17 -6.86 2.50 4.30
C THR A 17 -6.73 1.01 4.58
N ILE A 18 -5.52 0.46 4.65
CA ILE A 18 -5.36 -0.97 4.92
C ILE A 18 -5.85 -1.34 6.33
N ASP A 19 -5.75 -0.42 7.30
CA ASP A 19 -6.20 -0.65 8.67
C ASP A 19 -7.72 -0.90 8.76
N SER A 20 -8.49 -0.50 7.73
CA SER A 20 -9.92 -0.82 7.65
C SER A 20 -10.20 -2.31 7.36
N VAL A 21 -9.20 -3.07 6.92
CA VAL A 21 -9.36 -4.49 6.55
C VAL A 21 -9.26 -5.38 7.81
N ASN A 22 -10.25 -6.26 8.01
CA ASN A 22 -10.23 -7.22 9.12
C ASN A 22 -9.27 -8.41 8.87
N PHE A 23 -7.97 -8.14 8.98
CA PHE A 23 -6.91 -9.13 8.79
C PHE A 23 -6.97 -10.32 9.75
N ASN A 24 -7.52 -10.16 10.95
CA ASN A 24 -7.64 -11.25 11.93
C ASN A 24 -8.49 -12.43 11.40
N SER A 25 -9.43 -12.15 10.51
CA SER A 25 -10.27 -13.18 9.87
C SER A 25 -9.56 -13.91 8.72
N ILE A 26 -8.53 -13.30 8.13
CA ILE A 26 -7.84 -13.79 6.93
C ILE A 26 -6.66 -14.69 7.30
N PHE A 27 -5.92 -14.37 8.38
CA PHE A 27 -4.71 -15.08 8.73
C PHE A 27 -4.94 -16.34 9.57
N LYS A 28 -4.06 -17.35 9.38
CA LYS A 28 -4.04 -18.56 10.22
C LYS A 28 -3.72 -18.22 11.67
N LYS A 29 -4.39 -18.90 12.61
CA LYS A 29 -4.12 -18.79 14.06
C LYS A 29 -2.64 -19.11 14.35
N ASN A 30 -2.07 -18.43 15.35
CA ASN A 30 -0.68 -18.58 15.83
C ASN A 30 0.42 -18.27 14.80
N LYS A 31 0.12 -17.53 13.73
CA LYS A 31 1.10 -17.08 12.71
C LYS A 31 1.32 -15.56 12.70
N VAL A 32 1.47 -14.96 13.89
CA VAL A 32 1.54 -13.49 14.09
C VAL A 32 2.68 -12.85 13.29
N PHE A 33 3.88 -13.44 13.31
CA PHE A 33 5.03 -12.86 12.61
C PHE A 33 4.86 -12.88 11.08
N GLN A 34 4.32 -13.98 10.53
CA GLN A 34 4.03 -14.10 9.10
C GLN A 34 2.95 -13.10 8.67
N ALA A 35 1.91 -12.91 9.49
CA ALA A 35 0.86 -11.93 9.24
C ALA A 35 1.41 -10.49 9.21
N ARG A 36 2.32 -10.13 10.13
CA ARG A 36 2.96 -8.81 10.16
C ARG A 36 3.84 -8.55 8.93
N ILE A 37 4.66 -9.51 8.55
CA ILE A 37 5.48 -9.40 7.33
C ILE A 37 4.58 -9.24 6.11
N PHE A 38 3.54 -10.07 5.99
CA PHE A 38 2.59 -9.97 4.89
C PHE A 38 1.93 -8.60 4.84
N TYR A 39 1.46 -8.09 5.98
CA TYR A 39 0.85 -6.77 6.08
C TYR A 39 1.79 -5.67 5.57
N ILE A 40 3.07 -5.69 5.95
CA ILE A 40 4.08 -4.74 5.44
C ILE A 40 4.30 -4.89 3.92
N LEU A 41 4.36 -6.13 3.42
CA LEU A 41 4.52 -6.39 1.98
C LEU A 41 3.31 -5.90 1.18
N VAL A 42 2.09 -6.07 1.70
CA VAL A 42 0.87 -5.56 1.06
C VAL A 42 0.87 -4.04 1.04
N MET A 43 1.28 -3.40 2.13
CA MET A 43 1.41 -1.93 2.18
C MET A 43 2.35 -1.39 1.11
N PHE A 44 3.54 -1.97 0.98
CA PHE A 44 4.52 -1.52 -0.02
C PHE A 44 4.06 -1.81 -1.44
N SER A 45 3.48 -2.99 -1.68
CA SER A 45 2.96 -3.34 -3.02
C SER A 45 1.79 -2.46 -3.44
N LEU A 46 0.81 -2.21 -2.55
CA LEU A 46 -0.29 -1.29 -2.81
C LEU A 46 0.22 0.15 -3.03
N SER A 47 1.15 0.61 -2.20
CA SER A 47 1.75 1.95 -2.37
C SER A 47 2.44 2.09 -3.73
N TYR A 48 3.18 1.07 -4.16
CA TYR A 48 3.80 1.04 -5.48
C TYR A 48 2.78 1.07 -6.62
N LEU A 49 1.75 0.23 -6.54
CA LEU A 49 0.70 0.15 -7.56
C LEU A 49 -0.06 1.47 -7.70
N VAL A 50 -0.52 2.03 -6.58
CA VAL A 50 -1.25 3.31 -6.57
C VAL A 50 -0.35 4.44 -7.04
N CYS A 51 0.90 4.50 -6.58
CA CYS A 51 1.83 5.55 -6.99
C CYS A 51 2.14 5.48 -8.49
N ASN A 52 2.35 4.28 -9.05
CA ASN A 52 2.59 4.14 -10.49
C ASN A 52 1.34 4.46 -11.30
N PHE A 53 0.16 4.00 -10.87
CA PHE A 53 -1.09 4.36 -11.52
C PHE A 53 -1.27 5.89 -11.60
N LEU A 54 -1.09 6.60 -10.49
CA LEU A 54 -1.20 8.06 -10.46
C LEU A 54 -0.12 8.73 -11.32
N TYR A 55 1.11 8.21 -11.29
CA TYR A 55 2.19 8.73 -12.12
C TYR A 55 1.89 8.61 -13.61
N ASP A 56 1.45 7.43 -14.04
CA ASP A 56 1.13 7.15 -15.43
C ASP A 56 -0.08 7.97 -15.89
N PHE A 57 -1.12 8.06 -15.06
CA PHE A 57 -2.31 8.86 -15.32
C PHE A 57 -1.96 10.36 -15.50
N LEU A 58 -1.10 10.91 -14.63
CA LEU A 58 -0.66 12.30 -14.74
C LEU A 58 0.23 12.56 -15.96
N ASN A 59 0.97 11.55 -16.43
CA ASN A 59 1.74 11.67 -17.67
C ASN A 59 0.87 11.61 -18.93
N ILE A 60 -0.26 10.90 -18.90
CA ILE A 60 -1.22 10.90 -20.03
C ILE A 60 -1.92 12.25 -20.17
N ILE A 61 -2.22 12.91 -19.05
CA ILE A 61 -2.89 14.22 -19.02
C ILE A 61 -1.98 15.36 -19.49
N LYS A 62 -0.67 15.21 -19.30
CA LYS A 62 0.33 16.23 -19.61
C LYS A 62 0.70 16.23 -21.08
#